data_AF-A0A5K3EFW5-F1
#
_entry.id   AF-A0A5K3EFW5-F1
#
_cell.length_a   1.000
_cell.length_b   1.000
_cell.length_c   1.000
_cell.angle_alpha   90.00
_cell.angle_beta   90.00
_cell.angle_gamma   90.00
#
_symmetry.space_group_name_H-M   'P 1'
#
loop_
_entity.id
_entity.type
_entity.pdbx_description
1 polymer ?
#
loop_
_entity_poly.entity_id
_entity_poly.type
_entity_poly.pdbx_seq_one_letter_code
_entity_poly.pdbx_strand_id
1 'polypeptide(L)'
;MDSICAVCNKSFDIDRNRLVTCGNCDIKVHQGCYGVIKLPGFGKWFCRKCESQVRVSKIRCDLCPLRNGAFKRCNNNRCGWAHVICALCITEVKFAENESMDFILVDSIPQDRYNKSCVFCERNQRNALANYGVSIPCAWKNCKSHIHAT
;
A
#
# COMPACT_ATOMS: atom_id res chain seq x y z
N MET A 1 17.96 -12.52 8.11
CA MET A 1 16.96 -11.99 7.17
C MET A 1 16.32 -10.78 7.79
N ASP A 2 16.50 -9.62 7.18
CA ASP A 2 16.16 -8.35 7.82
C ASP A 2 14.66 -8.23 8.08
N SER A 3 14.32 -7.97 9.34
CA SER A 3 12.96 -7.66 9.77
C SER A 3 12.64 -6.22 9.39
N ILE A 4 12.19 -6.02 8.15
CA ILE A 4 11.90 -4.69 7.60
C ILE A 4 10.39 -4.51 7.43
N CYS A 5 9.88 -3.33 7.79
CA CYS A 5 8.50 -2.94 7.54
C CYS A 5 8.21 -2.79 6.05
N ALA A 6 7.19 -3.51 5.57
CA ALA A 6 6.73 -3.51 4.17
C ALA A 6 6.09 -2.18 3.69
N VAL A 7 6.01 -1.18 4.57
CA VAL A 7 5.48 0.16 4.24
C VAL A 7 6.60 1.19 4.22
N CYS A 8 7.36 1.35 5.31
CA CYS A 8 8.38 2.39 5.43
C CYS A 8 9.81 1.94 5.07
N ASN A 9 10.00 0.64 4.83
CA ASN A 9 11.30 0.03 4.54
C ASN A 9 12.36 0.26 5.64
N LYS A 10 11.94 0.35 6.91
CA LYS A 10 12.84 0.47 8.09
C LYS A 10 12.71 -0.76 9.00
N SER A 11 13.77 -1.02 9.78
CA SER A 11 13.90 -2.19 10.66
C SER A 11 13.80 -1.91 12.16
N PHE A 12 13.53 -0.66 12.57
CA PHE A 12 13.39 -0.32 13.99
C PHE A 12 12.22 -1.09 14.63
N ASP A 13 12.27 -1.34 15.92
CA ASP A 13 11.16 -1.90 16.70
C ASP A 13 11.13 -1.17 18.05
N ILE A 14 10.07 -0.40 18.32
CA ILE A 14 9.96 0.43 19.54
C ILE A 14 8.59 0.22 20.19
N ASP A 15 8.51 0.32 21.52
CA ASP A 15 7.32 -0.07 22.30
C ASP A 15 6.02 0.60 21.86
N ARG A 16 6.06 1.87 21.45
CA ARG A 16 4.88 2.62 20.99
C ARG A 16 4.58 2.43 19.50
N ASN A 17 5.42 1.73 18.76
CA ASN A 17 5.30 1.52 17.32
C ASN A 17 5.99 0.22 16.90
N ARG A 18 5.50 -0.91 17.44
CA ARG A 18 6.16 -2.21 17.26
C ARG A 18 6.15 -2.67 15.81
N LEU A 19 7.19 -3.40 15.42
CA LEU A 19 7.22 -4.13 14.15
C LEU A 19 6.48 -5.47 14.31
N VAL A 20 5.27 -5.55 13.75
CA VAL A 20 4.36 -6.68 13.92
C VAL A 20 4.40 -7.59 12.70
N THR A 21 4.32 -8.90 12.92
CA THR A 21 4.37 -9.92 11.86
C THR A 21 3.01 -10.59 11.70
N CYS A 22 2.50 -10.66 10.48
CA CYS A 22 1.26 -11.39 10.18
C CYS A 22 1.46 -12.89 10.35
N GLY A 23 0.60 -13.54 11.12
CA GLY A 23 0.70 -14.96 11.45
C GLY A 23 0.45 -15.95 10.31
N ASN A 24 0.07 -15.49 9.12
CA ASN A 24 -0.25 -16.33 7.96
C ASN A 24 0.62 -16.06 6.72
N CYS A 25 1.03 -14.81 6.47
CA CYS A 25 1.82 -14.45 5.29
C CYS A 25 3.17 -13.81 5.60
N ASP A 26 3.53 -13.77 6.89
CA ASP A 26 4.81 -13.26 7.42
C ASP A 26 5.14 -11.81 7.03
N ILE A 27 4.18 -11.05 6.49
CA ILE A 27 4.39 -9.63 6.23
C ILE A 27 4.62 -8.90 7.56
N LYS A 28 5.64 -8.04 7.56
CA LYS A 28 6.01 -7.22 8.69
C LYS A 28 5.61 -5.78 8.45
N VAL A 29 4.95 -5.15 9.40
CA VAL A 29 4.59 -3.73 9.34
C VAL A 29 4.75 -3.10 10.72
N HIS A 30 5.10 -1.83 10.79
CA HIS A 30 4.97 -1.11 12.04
C HIS A 30 3.51 -0.85 12.35
N GLN A 31 3.15 -0.84 13.64
CA GLN A 31 1.78 -0.53 14.07
C GLN A 31 1.26 0.77 13.44
N GLY A 32 2.03 1.86 13.55
CA GLY A 32 1.69 3.17 12.98
C GLY A 32 1.79 3.24 11.45
N CYS A 33 2.55 2.34 10.81
CA CYS A 33 2.60 2.29 9.35
C CYS A 33 1.41 1.56 8.73
N TYR A 34 0.63 0.82 9.51
CA TYR A 34 -0.50 0.03 9.02
C TYR A 34 -1.82 0.30 9.78
N GLY A 35 -1.79 1.16 10.80
CA GLY A 35 -2.94 1.49 11.65
C GLY A 35 -3.35 0.35 12.58
N VAL A 36 -2.39 -0.37 13.16
CA VAL A 36 -2.67 -1.42 14.16
C VAL A 36 -2.86 -0.77 15.54
N ILE A 37 -4.12 -0.44 15.85
CA ILE A 37 -4.51 0.24 17.10
C ILE A 37 -4.18 -0.61 18.33
N LYS A 38 -4.55 -1.89 18.30
CA LYS A 38 -4.34 -2.81 19.43
C LYS A 38 -3.86 -4.17 18.94
N LEU A 39 -2.78 -4.65 19.55
CA LEU A 39 -2.35 -6.03 19.36
C LEU A 39 -3.21 -6.99 20.18
N PRO A 40 -3.45 -8.21 19.68
CA PRO A 40 -4.16 -9.22 20.46
C PRO A 40 -3.35 -9.53 21.72
N GLY A 41 -4.02 -9.57 22.89
CA GLY A 41 -3.37 -9.95 24.15
C GLY A 41 -2.93 -11.41 24.16
N PHE A 42 -3.60 -12.26 23.38
CA PHE A 42 -3.28 -13.66 23.13
C PHE A 42 -3.50 -13.98 21.65
N GLY A 43 -2.61 -14.79 21.06
CA GLY A 43 -2.71 -15.24 19.67
C GLY A 43 -1.91 -14.38 18.67
N LYS A 44 -2.00 -14.74 17.39
CA LYS A 44 -1.27 -14.07 16.29
C LYS A 44 -2.09 -12.90 15.73
N TRP A 45 -1.40 -11.84 15.31
CA TRP A 45 -1.99 -10.76 14.52
C TRP A 45 -2.08 -11.17 13.04
N PHE A 46 -3.13 -10.74 12.34
CA PHE A 46 -3.32 -10.99 10.91
C PHE A 46 -3.53 -9.68 10.17
N CYS A 47 -2.91 -9.53 8.99
CA CYS A 47 -3.15 -8.36 8.15
C CYS A 47 -4.53 -8.45 7.47
N ARG A 48 -5.09 -7.31 7.04
CA ARG A 48 -6.42 -7.25 6.41
C ARG A 48 -6.56 -8.18 5.22
N LYS A 49 -5.47 -8.37 4.45
CA LYS A 49 -5.43 -9.31 3.32
C LYS A 49 -5.77 -10.74 3.76
N CYS A 50 -5.18 -11.22 4.86
CA CYS A 50 -5.40 -12.56 5.38
C CYS A 50 -6.74 -12.70 6.12
N GLU A 51 -7.25 -11.63 6.73
CA GLU A 51 -8.57 -11.63 7.38
C GLU A 51 -9.74 -11.63 6.36
N SER A 52 -9.51 -11.14 5.14
CA SER A 52 -10.58 -10.71 4.24
C SER A 52 -11.51 -11.78 3.66
N GLN A 53 -11.22 -13.07 3.87
CA GLN A 53 -11.86 -14.23 3.20
C GLN A 53 -11.83 -14.20 1.65
N VAL A 54 -11.30 -13.13 1.04
CA VAL A 54 -11.14 -13.01 -0.41
C VAL A 54 -9.97 -13.88 -0.85
N ARG A 55 -10.14 -14.63 -1.94
CA ARG A 55 -9.05 -15.40 -2.55
C ARG A 55 -7.87 -14.48 -2.82
N VAL A 56 -6.70 -14.80 -2.25
CA VAL A 56 -5.49 -13.99 -2.32
C VAL A 56 -5.11 -13.59 -3.75
N SER A 57 -5.34 -14.46 -4.74
CA SER A 57 -5.07 -14.21 -6.16
C SER A 57 -5.93 -13.11 -6.79
N LYS A 58 -7.08 -12.77 -6.17
CA LYS A 58 -7.98 -11.68 -6.59
C LYS A 58 -7.63 -10.34 -5.94
N ILE A 59 -6.79 -10.33 -4.91
CA ILE A 59 -6.39 -9.09 -4.22
C ILE A 59 -5.28 -8.42 -5.02
N ARG A 60 -5.58 -7.25 -5.60
CA ARG A 60 -4.66 -6.44 -6.41
C ARG A 60 -4.78 -4.98 -5.99
N CYS A 61 -3.66 -4.26 -6.02
CA CYS A 61 -3.67 -2.83 -5.77
C CYS A 61 -4.29 -2.13 -6.99
N ASP A 62 -5.27 -1.27 -6.78
CA ASP A 62 -5.89 -0.47 -7.85
C ASP A 62 -4.97 0.67 -8.34
N LEU A 63 -3.90 0.95 -7.60
CA LEU A 63 -3.02 2.11 -7.82
C LEU A 63 -1.65 1.75 -8.39
N CYS A 64 -1.22 0.49 -8.31
CA CYS A 64 0.06 0.05 -8.85
C CYS A 64 0.05 -1.44 -9.26
N PRO A 65 0.99 -1.88 -10.12
CA PRO A 65 0.95 -3.24 -10.65
C PRO A 65 1.44 -4.33 -9.68
N LEU A 66 2.02 -3.98 -8.52
CA LEU A 66 2.58 -4.96 -7.59
C LEU A 66 1.49 -5.80 -6.89
N ARG A 67 1.84 -7.04 -6.54
CA ARG A 67 0.92 -8.05 -5.96
C ARG A 67 1.23 -8.39 -4.50
N ASN A 68 2.45 -8.12 -4.06
CA ASN A 68 2.97 -8.28 -2.71
C ASN A 68 2.89 -6.96 -1.94
N GLY A 69 3.07 -6.98 -0.61
CA GLY A 69 3.04 -5.77 0.22
C GLY A 69 1.81 -5.67 1.12
N ALA A 70 1.69 -4.55 1.83
CA ALA A 70 0.67 -4.33 2.85
C ALA A 70 -0.57 -3.65 2.23
N PHE A 71 -1.72 -4.31 2.32
CA PHE A 71 -2.96 -3.88 1.66
C PHE A 71 -4.04 -3.47 2.67
N LYS A 72 -4.91 -2.54 2.27
CA LYS A 72 -6.20 -2.26 2.91
C LYS A 72 -7.31 -2.25 1.84
N ARG A 73 -8.56 -2.43 2.26
CA ARG A 73 -9.73 -2.36 1.37
C ARG A 73 -9.96 -0.92 0.93
N CYS A 74 -10.45 -0.75 -0.29
CA CYS A 74 -11.02 0.52 -0.75
C CYS A 74 -12.50 0.64 -0.30
N ASN A 75 -13.05 1.85 -0.28
CA ASN A 75 -14.41 2.14 0.22
C ASN A 75 -15.54 1.97 -0.84
N ASN A 76 -16.67 1.45 -0.34
CA ASN A 76 -18.09 1.27 -0.74
C ASN A 76 -18.57 1.15 -2.19
N ASN A 77 -17.97 1.76 -3.22
CA ASN A 77 -18.50 1.59 -4.59
C ASN A 77 -17.69 0.59 -5.44
N ARG A 78 -16.50 0.20 -4.98
CA ARG A 78 -15.66 -0.83 -5.62
C ARG A 78 -15.18 -1.83 -4.59
N CYS A 79 -15.29 -3.12 -4.91
CA CYS A 79 -14.60 -4.18 -4.17
C CYS A 79 -13.10 -4.19 -4.50
N GLY A 80 -12.42 -3.10 -4.20
CA GLY A 80 -11.01 -2.86 -4.51
C GLY A 80 -10.07 -3.03 -3.31
N TRP A 81 -8.78 -3.04 -3.62
CA TRP A 81 -7.70 -3.03 -2.63
C TRP A 81 -6.64 -2.05 -3.08
N ALA A 82 -5.93 -1.46 -2.12
CA ALA A 82 -4.77 -0.65 -2.41
C ALA A 82 -3.67 -0.91 -1.39
N HIS A 83 -2.42 -0.70 -1.79
CA HIS A 83 -1.32 -0.69 -0.86
C HIS A 83 -1.41 0.50 0.07
N VAL A 84 -1.03 0.30 1.33
CA VAL A 84 -0.91 1.41 2.29
C VAL A 84 0.12 2.43 1.82
N ILE A 85 1.25 1.99 1.25
CA ILE A 85 2.27 2.93 0.73
C ILE A 85 1.78 3.72 -0.48
N CYS A 86 0.99 3.12 -1.39
CA CYS A 86 0.35 3.88 -2.47
C CYS A 86 -0.58 4.96 -1.93
N ALA A 87 -1.39 4.63 -0.94
CA ALA A 87 -2.31 5.57 -0.31
C ALA A 87 -1.59 6.71 0.44
N LEU A 88 -0.43 6.43 1.06
CA LEU A 88 0.37 7.45 1.73
C LEU A 88 1.10 8.39 0.77
N CYS A 89 1.51 7.91 -0.40
CA CYS A 89 2.33 8.68 -1.33
C CYS A 89 1.51 9.41 -2.41
N ILE A 90 0.27 9.01 -2.68
CA ILE A 90 -0.63 9.70 -3.62
C ILE A 90 -1.46 10.71 -2.84
N THR A 91 -1.21 12.00 -3.07
CA THR A 91 -1.74 13.12 -2.29
C THR A 91 -3.27 13.22 -2.23
N GLU A 92 -3.96 12.75 -3.26
CA GLU A 92 -5.42 12.78 -3.35
C GLU A 92 -6.08 11.63 -2.59
N VAL A 93 -5.32 10.60 -2.22
CA VAL A 93 -5.84 9.46 -1.47
C VAL A 93 -5.96 9.78 0.01
N LYS A 94 -7.05 9.33 0.61
CA LYS A 94 -7.31 9.48 2.05
C LYS A 94 -7.68 8.12 2.66
N PHE A 95 -7.63 8.04 3.98
CA PHE A 95 -8.25 6.94 4.74
C PHE A 95 -9.59 7.45 5.28
N ALA A 96 -10.64 6.62 5.23
CA ALA A 96 -11.90 6.97 5.88
C ALA A 96 -11.74 6.95 7.40
N GLU A 97 -10.96 5.98 7.90
CA GLU A 97 -10.60 5.84 9.31
C GLU A 97 -9.10 6.11 9.49
N ASN A 98 -8.75 7.30 9.97
CA ASN A 98 -7.35 7.75 10.00
C ASN A 98 -6.47 6.95 10.97
N GLU A 99 -6.98 6.60 12.15
CA GLU A 99 -6.19 5.90 13.18
C GLU A 99 -5.93 4.44 12.80
N SER A 100 -6.96 3.74 12.33
CA SER A 100 -6.84 2.37 11.86
C SER A 100 -6.27 2.29 10.45
N MET A 101 -6.21 3.40 9.71
CA MET A 101 -5.89 3.46 8.29
C MET A 101 -6.77 2.51 7.45
N ASP A 102 -8.01 2.26 7.87
CA ASP A 102 -8.95 1.42 7.14
C ASP A 102 -9.76 2.24 6.12
N PHE A 103 -10.20 1.55 5.06
CA PHE A 103 -10.97 2.10 3.95
C PHE A 103 -10.25 3.21 3.17
N ILE A 104 -9.42 2.80 2.22
CA ILE A 104 -8.71 3.71 1.32
C ILE A 104 -9.73 4.36 0.36
N LEU A 105 -9.75 5.70 0.33
CA LEU A 105 -10.61 6.52 -0.51
C LEU A 105 -9.85 6.92 -1.78
N VAL A 106 -10.24 6.34 -2.92
CA VAL A 106 -9.60 6.59 -4.22
C VAL A 106 -10.45 7.46 -5.16
N ASP A 107 -11.71 7.73 -4.80
CA ASP A 107 -12.65 8.45 -5.67
C ASP A 107 -12.27 9.93 -5.89
N SER A 108 -11.43 10.49 -5.01
CA SER A 108 -10.92 11.85 -5.13
C SER A 108 -9.75 12.00 -6.10
N ILE A 109 -9.23 10.90 -6.68
CA ILE A 109 -8.11 10.96 -7.63
C ILE A 109 -8.61 11.46 -8.99
N PRO A 110 -8.10 12.59 -9.51
CA PRO A 110 -8.42 13.08 -10.85
C PRO A 110 -8.06 12.08 -11.95
N GLN A 111 -8.87 12.00 -13.01
CA GLN A 111 -8.66 11.04 -14.10
C GLN A 111 -7.32 11.24 -14.83
N ASP A 112 -6.83 12.46 -14.90
CA ASP A 112 -5.55 12.80 -15.54
C ASP A 112 -4.33 12.34 -14.72
N ARG A 113 -4.51 11.86 -13.47
CA ARG A 113 -3.46 11.23 -12.67
C ARG A 113 -3.24 9.76 -13.03
N TYR A 114 -4.22 9.12 -13.64
CA TYR A 114 -4.12 7.72 -14.06
C TYR A 114 -3.31 7.58 -15.35
N ASN A 115 -2.79 6.37 -15.56
CA ASN A 115 -2.14 5.95 -16.80
C ASN A 115 -0.90 6.76 -17.20
N LYS A 116 -0.25 7.44 -16.25
CA LYS A 116 1.07 8.06 -16.46
C LYS A 116 2.16 7.01 -16.41
N SER A 117 3.07 7.04 -17.37
CA SER A 117 4.11 6.01 -17.51
C SER A 117 5.13 6.07 -16.38
N CYS A 118 5.33 4.93 -15.70
CA CYS A 118 6.34 4.76 -14.66
C CYS A 118 7.71 4.43 -15.26
N VAL A 119 8.68 5.32 -15.07
CA VAL A 119 10.03 5.19 -15.65
C VAL A 119 10.77 3.94 -15.16
N PHE A 120 10.47 3.46 -13.95
CA PHE A 120 11.06 2.22 -13.43
C PHE A 120 10.40 0.97 -14.01
N CYS A 121 9.11 1.00 -14.34
CA CYS A 121 8.49 -0.12 -15.04
C CYS A 121 9.05 -0.25 -16.46
N GLU A 122 9.24 0.87 -17.16
CA GLU A 122 9.87 0.89 -18.49
C GLU A 122 11.29 0.32 -18.45
N ARG A 123 12.15 0.84 -17.55
CA ARG A 123 13.54 0.38 -17.41
C ARG A 123 13.68 -1.09 -17.05
N ASN A 124 12.73 -1.63 -16.30
CA ASN A 124 12.70 -3.05 -15.93
C ASN A 124 11.98 -3.92 -16.97
N GLN A 125 11.79 -3.44 -18.21
CA GLN A 125 11.13 -4.15 -19.31
C GLN A 125 9.69 -4.60 -18.99
N ARG A 126 9.01 -3.90 -18.08
CA ARG A 126 7.61 -4.11 -17.70
C ARG A 126 6.70 -3.06 -18.35
N ASN A 127 6.92 -2.79 -19.63
CA ASN A 127 6.23 -1.72 -20.39
C ASN A 127 4.70 -1.83 -20.32
N ALA A 128 4.16 -3.05 -20.40
CA ALA A 128 2.71 -3.30 -20.29
C ALA A 128 2.10 -2.90 -18.93
N LEU A 129 2.94 -2.70 -17.90
CA LEU A 129 2.54 -2.29 -16.56
C LEU A 129 2.90 -0.83 -16.25
N ALA A 130 3.62 -0.14 -17.14
CA ALA A 130 4.14 1.20 -16.89
C ALA A 130 3.02 2.23 -16.71
N ASN A 131 1.91 2.07 -17.43
CA ASN A 131 0.72 2.92 -17.33
C ASN A 131 -0.36 2.32 -16.41
N TYR A 132 -0.05 1.33 -15.56
CA TYR A 132 -1.06 0.78 -14.66
C TYR A 132 -1.37 1.75 -13.52
N GLY A 133 -2.64 1.98 -13.18
CA GLY A 133 -3.01 2.72 -11.98
C GLY A 133 -2.52 4.17 -11.98
N VAL A 134 -1.89 4.61 -10.89
CA VAL A 134 -1.51 6.00 -10.64
C VAL A 134 -0.01 6.09 -10.34
N SER A 135 0.66 7.01 -11.04
CA SER A 135 2.08 7.31 -10.83
C SER A 135 2.27 8.70 -10.23
N ILE A 136 3.26 8.84 -9.35
CA ILE A 136 3.62 10.05 -8.61
C ILE A 136 4.69 10.80 -9.40
N PRO A 137 4.56 12.12 -9.60
CA PRO A 137 5.59 12.91 -10.26
C PRO A 137 6.85 13.00 -9.38
N CYS A 138 8.01 13.10 -10.02
CA CYS A 138 9.25 13.39 -9.32
C CYS A 138 9.15 14.75 -8.60
N ALA A 139 9.61 14.81 -7.35
CA ALA A 139 9.60 16.05 -6.55
C ALA A 139 10.59 17.12 -7.05
N TRP A 140 11.54 16.75 -7.93
CA TRP A 140 12.54 17.68 -8.44
C TRP A 140 11.93 18.67 -9.44
N LYS A 141 12.26 19.96 -9.28
CA LYS A 141 11.75 21.03 -10.13
C LYS A 141 12.02 20.74 -11.62
N ASN A 142 11.00 20.88 -12.45
CA ASN A 142 11.02 20.63 -13.91
C ASN A 142 11.26 19.17 -14.34
N CYS A 143 11.38 18.21 -13.40
CA CYS A 143 11.43 16.80 -13.77
C CYS A 143 10.04 16.33 -14.21
N LYS A 144 9.96 15.68 -15.37
CA LYS A 144 8.71 15.14 -15.92
C LYS A 144 8.54 13.63 -15.67
N SER A 145 9.46 13.03 -14.92
CA SER A 145 9.42 11.60 -14.63
C SER A 145 8.30 11.27 -13.65
N HIS A 146 7.64 10.15 -13.87
CA HIS A 146 6.65 9.58 -12.97
C HIS A 146 7.08 8.20 -12.50
N ILE A 147 6.72 7.84 -11.27
CA ILE A 147 7.01 6.55 -10.66
C ILE A 147 5.79 6.00 -9.94
N HIS A 148 5.57 4.69 -9.95
CA HIS A 148 4.68 4.08 -8.96
C HIS A 148 5.29 4.23 -7.57
N ALA A 149 4.45 4.30 -6.53
CA ALA A 149 4.92 4.38 -5.14
C ALA A 149 5.71 3.14 -4.67
N THR A 150 5.55 2.02 -5.39
CA THR A 150 6.08 0.69 -5.04
C THR A 150 7.15 0.21 -6.01
#